data_AF-A0A3A1YB96-F1
#
_entry.id   AF-A0A3A1YB96-F1
#
_cell.length_a   1.000
_cell.length_b   1.000
_cell.length_c   1.000
_cell.angle_alpha   90.00
_cell.angle_beta   90.00
_cell.angle_gamma   90.00
#
_symmetry.space_group_name_H-M   'P 1'
#
loop_
_entity.id
_entity.type
_entity.pdbx_description
1 polymer ?
#
loop_
_entity_poly.entity_id
_entity_poly.type
_entity_poly.pdbx_seq_one_letter_code
_entity_poly.pdbx_strand_id
1 'polypeptide(L)'
;MYTRYFAVKHADKDLFKAEAKKELRHLGYNARVIFCTDNDIKLWAIQSEDIRILTEEFSGLEDYKPYHYNLTDQVDFATAEQWAKKIIEDCGGDLTSCRGFKLSKHTKDWIRIPTRNSKKKSVGYICMLSSNCCTLIVYNYSDQVYRKSVYKGVTNEEGKQLTKQERAYFDTVNRAYYAQERENKKLEQVDFDLDPEEKSEKLTAWFNEYKDNFATRYELVQDYLQLKGLDYDGLVQVCLEDTPPPPNSTARVFRGDLLVPIYSCETSKLMSYQVIKPDGQKRFMKNYGVKNGILKLRNVNVPSRIILCEGYATGASVKLALDLVNDQTTDVAICFSLGNLHSVVEFIGSICSYSKVLALADDDRDSNGNPKRELPELKKCRDKSRQCTVEWLVPPVSDPQKLVLIDRLKLLQFDNNSLEAYVQSKLVKSGALKLKDFNDLYVACLLLGDVELFKSFILSV
;
A
#
# COMPACT_ATOMS: atom_id res chain seq x y z
N MET A 1 -19.43 22.66 8.35
CA MET A 1 -19.83 22.09 7.04
C MET A 1 -18.62 21.45 6.37
N TYR A 2 -18.51 20.13 6.49
CA TYR A 2 -17.48 19.32 5.84
C TYR A 2 -17.80 19.19 4.35
N THR A 3 -16.78 19.33 3.49
CA THR A 3 -16.98 19.41 2.03
C THR A 3 -15.99 18.51 1.31
N ARG A 4 -16.48 17.60 0.48
CA ARG A 4 -15.69 16.70 -0.35
C ARG A 4 -15.86 17.05 -1.83
N TYR A 5 -14.76 17.22 -2.54
CA TYR A 5 -14.72 17.72 -3.92
C TYR A 5 -14.61 16.58 -4.93
N PHE A 6 -15.12 16.79 -6.15
CA PHE A 6 -15.13 15.81 -7.24
C PHE A 6 -14.66 16.44 -8.56
N ALA A 7 -13.90 15.67 -9.34
CA ALA A 7 -13.37 16.02 -10.65
C ALA A 7 -14.37 15.63 -11.76
N VAL A 8 -15.39 16.45 -11.94
CA VAL A 8 -16.51 16.15 -12.85
C VAL A 8 -16.32 16.87 -14.19
N LYS A 9 -16.30 16.11 -15.31
CA LYS A 9 -16.29 16.70 -16.65
C LYS A 9 -17.55 17.54 -16.85
N HIS A 10 -17.45 18.64 -17.59
CA HIS A 10 -18.64 19.45 -17.89
C HIS A 10 -19.75 18.64 -18.59
N ALA A 11 -19.38 17.73 -19.49
CA ALA A 11 -20.30 16.82 -20.19
C ALA A 11 -20.98 15.81 -19.24
N ASP A 12 -20.33 15.46 -18.13
CA ASP A 12 -20.80 14.45 -17.18
C ASP A 12 -21.56 15.06 -15.99
N LYS A 13 -21.77 16.39 -15.99
CA LYS A 13 -22.38 17.12 -14.87
C LYS A 13 -23.72 16.53 -14.43
N ASP A 14 -24.60 16.25 -15.37
CA ASP A 14 -25.96 15.79 -15.04
C ASP A 14 -25.96 14.31 -14.63
N LEU A 15 -25.04 13.51 -15.19
CA LEU A 15 -24.78 12.14 -14.77
C LEU A 15 -24.23 12.10 -13.33
N PHE A 16 -23.18 12.88 -13.05
CA PHE A 16 -22.61 13.03 -11.70
C PHE A 16 -23.66 13.43 -10.68
N LYS A 17 -24.51 14.41 -10.98
CA LYS A 17 -25.59 14.82 -10.06
C LYS A 17 -26.58 13.70 -9.80
N ALA A 18 -26.93 12.93 -10.84
CA ALA A 18 -27.86 11.82 -10.72
C ALA A 18 -27.27 10.72 -9.84
N GLU A 19 -26.02 10.33 -10.09
CA GLU A 19 -25.31 9.32 -9.29
C GLU A 19 -25.08 9.79 -7.85
N ALA A 20 -24.63 11.03 -7.66
CA ALA A 20 -24.44 11.58 -6.32
C ALA A 20 -25.76 11.60 -5.55
N LYS A 21 -26.88 11.98 -6.16
CA LYS A 21 -28.19 11.93 -5.50
C LYS A 21 -28.62 10.51 -5.11
N LYS A 22 -28.23 9.47 -5.85
CA LYS A 22 -28.50 8.08 -5.47
C LYS A 22 -27.70 7.71 -4.22
N GLU A 23 -26.40 7.96 -4.25
CA GLU A 23 -25.48 7.72 -3.13
C GLU A 23 -25.94 8.42 -1.84
N LEU A 24 -26.35 9.70 -1.94
CA LEU A 24 -26.81 10.48 -0.79
C LEU A 24 -28.07 9.93 -0.11
N ARG A 25 -28.91 9.15 -0.82
CA ARG A 25 -30.13 8.55 -0.23
C ARG A 25 -29.83 7.41 0.73
N HIS A 26 -28.65 6.81 0.61
CA HIS A 26 -28.22 5.69 1.43
C HIS A 26 -27.47 6.16 2.69
N LEU A 27 -27.22 7.46 2.82
CA LEU A 27 -26.57 8.01 4.00
C LEU A 27 -27.56 8.12 5.16
N GLY A 28 -27.11 7.70 6.34
CA GLY A 28 -27.84 7.91 7.60
C GLY A 28 -27.77 9.35 8.13
N TYR A 29 -27.38 10.33 7.31
CA TYR A 29 -27.20 11.73 7.69
C TYR A 29 -27.39 12.67 6.49
N ASN A 30 -27.68 13.95 6.78
CA ASN A 30 -28.00 14.94 5.75
C ASN A 30 -26.76 15.42 5.00
N ALA A 31 -26.76 15.27 3.69
CA ALA A 31 -25.72 15.79 2.81
C ALA A 31 -26.33 16.32 1.50
N ARG A 32 -25.61 17.23 0.83
CA ARG A 32 -26.09 17.86 -0.41
C ARG A 32 -24.98 18.01 -1.44
N VAL A 33 -25.35 17.79 -2.70
CA VAL A 33 -24.49 18.11 -3.85
C VAL A 33 -24.52 19.62 -4.08
N ILE A 34 -23.36 20.25 -4.10
CA ILE A 34 -23.19 21.68 -4.40
C ILE A 34 -22.26 21.85 -5.59
N PHE A 35 -22.47 22.91 -6.35
CA PHE A 35 -21.42 23.45 -7.20
C PHE A 35 -20.79 24.60 -6.44
N CYS A 36 -19.58 24.39 -5.93
CA CYS A 36 -18.87 25.43 -5.21
C CYS A 36 -18.53 26.55 -6.20
N THR A 37 -18.92 27.77 -5.86
CA THR A 37 -18.54 29.00 -6.59
C THR A 37 -17.81 29.98 -5.69
N ASP A 38 -17.66 29.66 -4.40
CA ASP A 38 -16.96 30.49 -3.43
C ASP A 38 -15.44 30.39 -3.62
N ASN A 39 -14.76 31.53 -3.42
CA ASN A 39 -13.30 31.65 -3.53
C ASN A 39 -12.73 31.17 -4.88
N ASP A 40 -13.53 31.30 -5.94
CA ASP A 40 -13.16 31.04 -7.33
C ASP A 40 -12.77 29.59 -7.67
N ILE A 41 -13.14 28.64 -6.81
CA ILE A 41 -13.01 27.20 -7.07
C ILE A 41 -14.32 26.71 -7.69
N LYS A 42 -14.37 26.58 -9.02
CA LYS A 42 -15.54 26.07 -9.76
C LYS A 42 -15.54 24.55 -9.83
N LEU A 43 -15.98 23.88 -8.76
CA LEU A 43 -16.00 22.42 -8.67
C LEU A 43 -17.30 21.87 -8.11
N TRP A 44 -17.63 20.65 -8.52
CA TRP A 44 -18.68 19.87 -7.90
C TRP A 44 -18.19 19.31 -6.55
N ALA A 45 -19.04 19.38 -5.53
CA ALA A 45 -18.73 18.90 -4.20
C ALA A 45 -19.98 18.33 -3.52
N ILE A 46 -19.76 17.54 -2.48
CA ILE A 46 -20.78 17.08 -1.54
C ILE A 46 -20.47 17.68 -0.17
N GLN A 47 -21.47 18.27 0.46
CA GLN A 47 -21.33 18.98 1.73
C GLN A 47 -22.30 18.43 2.78
N SER A 48 -21.81 18.27 4.00
CA SER A 48 -22.58 17.77 5.15
C SER A 48 -22.15 18.49 6.44
N GLU A 49 -23.04 18.54 7.43
CA GLU A 49 -22.67 18.91 8.80
C GLU A 49 -22.01 17.74 9.55
N ASP A 50 -22.24 16.52 9.07
CA ASP A 50 -21.66 15.28 9.59
C ASP A 50 -20.29 15.00 8.96
N ILE A 51 -19.29 14.73 9.81
CA ILE A 51 -17.89 14.52 9.41
C ILE A 51 -17.66 13.25 8.59
N ARG A 52 -18.54 12.23 8.72
CA ARG A 52 -18.44 10.95 8.01
C ARG A 52 -18.41 11.10 6.49
N ILE A 53 -18.92 12.23 5.97
CA ILE A 53 -18.88 12.57 4.54
C ILE A 53 -17.47 12.57 3.94
N LEU A 54 -16.44 12.80 4.76
CA LEU A 54 -15.05 12.83 4.33
C LEU A 54 -14.49 11.43 4.03
N THR A 55 -15.01 10.39 4.67
CA THR A 55 -14.54 9.00 4.57
C THR A 55 -15.54 8.07 3.87
N GLU A 56 -16.73 8.57 3.53
CA GLU A 56 -17.80 7.81 2.88
C GLU A 56 -17.36 7.17 1.54
N GLU A 57 -17.78 5.95 1.25
CA GLU A 57 -17.43 5.28 -0.01
C GLU A 57 -18.47 5.55 -1.09
N PHE A 58 -18.30 6.65 -1.85
CA PHE A 58 -19.16 6.99 -2.97
C PHE A 58 -18.85 6.16 -4.22
N SER A 59 -19.29 4.91 -4.22
CA SER A 59 -18.95 3.93 -5.26
C SER A 59 -19.41 4.35 -6.66
N GLY A 60 -20.60 4.96 -6.78
CA GLY A 60 -21.11 5.53 -8.02
C GLY A 60 -20.43 6.84 -8.45
N LEU A 61 -19.52 7.37 -7.62
CA LEU A 61 -18.73 8.58 -7.91
C LEU A 61 -17.23 8.31 -8.02
N GLU A 62 -16.81 7.05 -8.07
CA GLU A 62 -15.39 6.66 -8.07
C GLU A 62 -14.61 7.34 -9.21
N ASP A 63 -15.19 7.33 -10.41
CA ASP A 63 -14.61 7.96 -11.60
C ASP A 63 -14.46 9.48 -11.49
N TYR A 64 -15.13 10.09 -10.51
CA TYR A 64 -15.08 11.51 -10.22
C TYR A 64 -14.32 11.82 -8.92
N LYS A 65 -13.83 10.83 -8.19
CA LYS A 65 -13.01 11.08 -6.99
C LYS A 65 -11.69 11.73 -7.41
N PRO A 66 -11.27 12.83 -6.78
CA PRO A 66 -9.96 13.38 -7.02
C PRO A 66 -8.90 12.42 -6.45
N TYR A 67 -7.83 12.15 -7.20
CA TYR A 67 -6.67 11.45 -6.67
C TYR A 67 -6.04 12.30 -5.55
N HIS A 68 -6.30 11.89 -4.30
CA HIS A 68 -5.73 12.51 -3.12
C HIS A 68 -4.32 11.94 -2.87
N TYR A 69 -3.30 12.69 -3.27
CA TYR A 69 -1.97 12.50 -2.72
C TYR A 69 -1.87 13.31 -1.43
N ASN A 70 -2.22 12.71 -0.30
CA ASN A 70 -1.70 13.17 0.98
C ASN A 70 -0.22 12.77 1.00
N LEU A 71 0.69 13.70 0.74
CA LEU A 71 2.11 13.44 0.97
C LEU A 71 2.35 13.39 2.49
N THR A 72 2.12 12.21 3.07
CA THR A 72 2.79 11.77 4.30
C THR A 72 3.97 10.86 3.98
N ASP A 73 4.21 10.55 2.71
CA ASP A 73 5.52 10.10 2.22
C ASP A 73 6.54 11.23 2.36
N GLN A 74 7.57 11.04 3.19
CA GLN A 74 8.83 11.76 3.04
C GLN A 74 9.38 11.43 1.65
N VAL A 75 9.01 12.25 0.68
CA VAL A 75 9.77 12.37 -0.56
C VAL A 75 10.77 13.49 -0.31
N ASP A 76 12.05 13.18 -0.52
CA ASP A 76 13.19 14.08 -0.29
C ASP A 76 13.22 15.22 -1.32
N PHE A 77 12.24 16.12 -1.22
CA PHE A 77 12.20 17.35 -1.98
C PHE A 77 12.81 18.44 -1.12
N ALA A 78 14.05 18.84 -1.43
CA ALA A 78 14.78 19.87 -0.71
C ALA A 78 14.06 21.25 -0.74
N THR A 79 13.08 21.45 -1.63
CA THR A 79 12.23 22.65 -1.68
C THR A 79 10.79 22.35 -2.15
N ALA A 80 9.83 23.21 -1.76
CA ALA A 80 8.46 23.19 -2.28
C ALA A 80 8.39 23.33 -3.82
N GLU A 81 9.36 23.99 -4.44
CA GLU A 81 9.45 24.09 -5.90
C GLU A 81 9.80 22.74 -6.55
N GLN A 82 10.79 22.01 -6.02
CA GLN A 82 11.18 20.69 -6.52
C GLN A 82 10.04 19.67 -6.36
N TRP A 83 9.37 19.71 -5.22
CA TRP A 83 8.15 18.95 -4.96
C TRP A 83 7.08 19.22 -6.03
N ALA A 84 6.78 20.50 -6.30
CA ALA A 84 5.73 20.85 -7.23
C ALA A 84 6.08 20.47 -8.67
N LYS A 85 7.33 20.69 -9.09
CA LYS A 85 7.84 20.30 -10.43
C LYS A 85 7.68 18.80 -10.66
N LYS A 86 8.07 17.97 -9.69
CA LYS A 86 7.98 16.52 -9.80
C LYS A 86 6.54 16.04 -10.00
N ILE A 87 5.60 16.60 -9.22
CA ILE A 87 4.18 16.25 -9.34
C ILE A 87 3.61 16.66 -10.70
N ILE A 88 3.98 17.83 -11.21
CA ILE A 88 3.57 18.31 -12.54
C ILE A 88 4.11 17.39 -13.64
N GLU A 89 5.36 16.95 -13.54
CA GLU A 89 5.98 16.03 -14.48
C GLU A 89 5.33 14.64 -14.44
N ASP A 90 5.02 14.13 -13.25
CA ASP A 90 4.31 12.86 -13.08
C ASP A 90 2.89 12.90 -13.67
N CYS A 91 2.27 14.08 -13.73
CA CYS A 91 1.01 14.30 -14.44
C CYS A 91 1.18 14.51 -15.95
N GLY A 92 2.38 14.25 -16.50
CA GLY A 92 2.67 14.32 -17.94
C GLY A 92 3.07 15.71 -18.44
N GLY A 93 3.24 16.68 -17.54
CA GLY A 93 3.68 18.03 -17.88
C GLY A 93 5.16 18.09 -18.24
N ASP A 94 5.50 18.89 -19.25
CA ASP A 94 6.90 19.22 -19.59
C ASP A 94 7.22 20.66 -19.17
N LEU A 95 8.04 20.78 -18.13
CA LEU A 95 8.53 22.07 -17.64
C LEU A 95 9.86 22.50 -18.28
N THR A 96 10.55 21.61 -18.99
CA THR A 96 11.87 21.89 -19.59
C THR A 96 11.77 22.88 -20.76
N SER A 97 10.64 22.85 -21.48
CA SER A 97 10.34 23.76 -22.60
C SER A 97 9.72 25.09 -22.17
N CYS A 98 9.50 25.31 -20.87
CA CYS A 98 8.93 26.54 -20.32
C CYS A 98 10.01 27.44 -19.69
N ARG A 99 9.76 28.76 -19.59
CA ARG A 99 10.65 29.73 -18.91
C ARG A 99 10.66 29.57 -17.37
N GLY A 100 10.79 28.35 -16.88
CA GLY A 100 10.81 28.02 -15.45
C GLY A 100 9.43 27.79 -14.81
N PHE A 101 9.46 27.24 -13.60
CA PHE A 101 8.30 27.04 -12.73
C PHE A 101 7.81 28.38 -12.17
N LYS A 102 6.50 28.52 -12.01
CA LYS A 102 5.87 29.77 -11.58
C LYS A 102 4.87 29.52 -10.46
N LEU A 103 4.89 30.39 -9.47
CA LEU A 103 3.86 30.42 -8.43
C LEU A 103 2.66 31.25 -8.90
N SER A 104 1.48 30.70 -8.68
CA SER A 104 0.20 31.35 -8.95
C SER A 104 -0.10 32.37 -7.87
N LYS A 105 -0.39 33.62 -8.25
CA LYS A 105 -0.73 34.67 -7.27
C LYS A 105 -2.13 34.49 -6.67
N HIS A 106 -3.03 33.87 -7.44
CA HIS A 106 -4.41 33.59 -7.05
C HIS A 106 -4.88 32.27 -7.67
N THR A 107 -6.01 31.74 -7.20
CA THR A 107 -6.67 30.52 -7.72
C THR A 107 -7.09 30.61 -9.19
N LYS A 108 -7.06 31.81 -9.79
CA LYS A 108 -7.36 32.06 -11.20
C LYS A 108 -6.13 32.01 -12.13
N ASP A 109 -4.92 31.98 -11.57
CA ASP A 109 -3.66 32.09 -12.32
C ASP A 109 -3.20 30.70 -12.81
N TRP A 110 -3.95 30.15 -13.76
CA TRP A 110 -3.69 28.84 -14.37
C TRP A 110 -2.54 28.90 -15.36
N ILE A 111 -1.51 28.10 -15.08
CA ILE A 111 -0.30 28.04 -15.90
C ILE A 111 -0.38 26.86 -16.84
N ARG A 112 -0.35 27.13 -18.14
CA ARG A 112 -0.47 26.12 -19.19
C ARG A 112 0.89 25.74 -19.76
N ILE A 113 1.22 24.46 -19.72
CA ILE A 113 2.48 23.88 -20.17
C ILE A 113 2.23 22.71 -21.14
N PRO A 114 3.19 22.41 -22.04
CA PRO A 114 3.11 21.26 -22.94
C PRO A 114 3.24 19.92 -22.21
N THR A 115 3.01 18.83 -22.93
CA THR A 115 3.34 17.47 -22.45
C THR A 115 4.68 17.03 -23.04
N ARG A 116 5.34 16.02 -22.43
CA ARG A 116 6.65 15.51 -22.93
C ARG A 116 6.65 15.09 -24.40
N ASN A 117 5.50 14.64 -24.91
CA ASN A 117 5.34 14.13 -26.27
C ASN A 117 4.59 15.10 -27.21
N SER A 118 4.19 16.30 -26.75
CA SER A 118 3.44 17.25 -27.57
C SER A 118 3.70 18.70 -27.18
N LYS A 119 3.95 19.55 -28.18
CA LYS A 119 4.03 21.01 -27.99
C LYS A 119 2.68 21.65 -27.63
N LYS A 120 1.56 20.91 -27.71
CA LYS A 120 0.24 21.38 -27.31
C LYS A 120 0.21 21.56 -25.80
N LYS A 121 -0.18 22.74 -25.32
CA LYS A 121 -0.25 23.10 -23.89
C LYS A 121 -1.40 22.40 -23.17
N SER A 122 -1.30 21.09 -23.05
CA SER A 122 -2.34 20.22 -22.52
C SER A 122 -2.24 19.98 -21.03
N VAL A 123 -1.24 20.48 -20.30
CA VAL A 123 -1.21 20.41 -18.84
C VAL A 123 -1.40 21.80 -18.27
N GLY A 124 -2.29 21.93 -17.30
CA GLY A 124 -2.47 23.13 -16.50
C GLY A 124 -2.10 22.87 -15.06
N TYR A 125 -1.51 23.85 -14.39
CA TYR A 125 -1.36 23.80 -12.94
C TYR A 125 -1.62 25.15 -12.27
N ILE A 126 -1.96 25.08 -10.99
CA ILE A 126 -1.98 26.19 -10.04
C ILE A 126 -1.09 25.78 -8.89
N CYS A 127 -0.06 26.57 -8.59
CA CYS A 127 0.77 26.34 -7.41
C CYS A 127 0.78 27.58 -6.53
N MET A 128 0.06 27.53 -5.41
CA MET A 128 -0.11 28.66 -4.50
C MET A 128 0.68 28.44 -3.23
N LEU A 129 1.39 29.48 -2.80
CA LEU A 129 2.04 29.52 -1.50
C LEU A 129 1.15 30.28 -0.51
N SER A 130 0.88 29.68 0.63
CA SER A 130 0.25 30.31 1.79
C SER A 130 1.26 30.43 2.94
N SER A 131 0.84 31.05 4.04
CA SER A 131 1.68 31.32 5.22
C SER A 131 2.38 30.10 5.81
N ASN A 132 1.87 28.88 5.59
CA ASN A 132 2.38 27.63 6.15
C ASN A 132 2.36 26.43 5.18
N CYS A 133 1.81 26.58 3.97
CA CYS A 133 1.79 25.49 3.00
C CYS A 133 1.83 25.95 1.55
N CYS A 134 2.41 25.12 0.68
CA CYS A 134 2.33 25.22 -0.77
C CYS A 134 1.26 24.23 -1.26
N THR A 135 0.19 24.74 -1.88
CA THR A 135 -0.87 23.92 -2.48
C THR A 135 -0.70 23.88 -3.98
N LEU A 136 -0.59 22.66 -4.53
CA LEU A 136 -0.49 22.40 -5.95
C LEU A 136 -1.76 21.71 -6.45
N ILE A 137 -2.32 22.22 -7.54
CA ILE A 137 -3.38 21.60 -8.31
C ILE A 137 -2.86 21.43 -9.73
N VAL A 138 -2.92 20.21 -10.28
CA VAL A 138 -2.51 19.88 -11.65
C VAL A 138 -3.67 19.22 -12.38
N TYR A 139 -3.88 19.61 -13.63
CA TYR A 139 -4.82 18.98 -14.54
C TYR A 139 -4.19 18.75 -15.91
N ASN A 140 -4.09 17.50 -16.33
CA ASN A 140 -3.71 17.13 -17.68
C ASN A 140 -4.98 17.00 -18.53
N TYR A 141 -5.17 17.90 -19.49
CA TYR A 141 -6.28 17.97 -20.42
C TYR A 141 -6.19 16.96 -21.58
N SER A 142 -5.02 16.37 -21.83
CA SER A 142 -4.90 15.26 -22.80
C SER A 142 -5.34 13.96 -22.15
N ASP A 143 -4.78 13.66 -20.98
CA ASP A 143 -4.96 12.36 -20.31
C ASP A 143 -6.05 12.40 -19.22
N GLN A 144 -6.70 13.55 -19.04
CA GLN A 144 -7.76 13.80 -18.06
C GLN A 144 -7.36 13.51 -16.60
N VAL A 145 -6.08 13.61 -16.27
CA VAL A 145 -5.54 13.37 -14.92
C VAL A 145 -5.66 14.62 -14.07
N TYR A 146 -6.40 14.54 -12.95
CA TYR A 146 -6.50 15.60 -11.94
C TYR A 146 -5.76 15.20 -10.65
N ARG A 147 -4.92 16.10 -10.14
CA ARG A 147 -4.17 15.89 -8.89
C ARG A 147 -4.15 17.15 -8.04
N LYS A 148 -4.47 17.02 -6.74
CA LYS A 148 -4.28 18.08 -5.74
C LYS A 148 -3.34 17.58 -4.64
N SER A 149 -2.36 18.39 -4.30
CA SER A 149 -1.30 18.05 -3.35
C SER A 149 -0.93 19.26 -2.48
N VAL A 150 -0.50 19.05 -1.24
CA VAL A 150 -0.14 20.12 -0.29
C VAL A 150 1.20 19.80 0.39
N TYR A 151 2.10 20.77 0.42
CA TYR A 151 3.41 20.73 1.10
C TYR A 151 3.40 21.72 2.27
N LYS A 152 3.66 21.28 3.51
CA LYS A 152 3.62 22.15 4.71
C LYS A 152 5.04 22.56 5.14
N GLY A 153 5.31 23.86 5.23
CA GLY A 153 6.59 24.42 5.70
C GLY A 153 6.51 24.78 7.19
N VAL A 154 7.52 24.40 7.96
CA VAL A 154 7.49 24.28 9.44
C VAL A 154 7.47 25.65 10.14
N THR A 155 6.57 25.82 11.11
CA THR A 155 6.47 26.94 12.08
C THR A 155 7.55 26.84 13.18
N ASN A 156 7.74 27.87 14.01
CA ASN A 156 8.52 27.69 15.26
C ASN A 156 7.77 26.80 16.27
N GLU A 157 8.40 26.45 17.40
CA GLU A 157 7.85 25.54 18.43
C GLU A 157 6.51 26.01 19.03
N GLU A 158 6.18 27.30 18.89
CA GLU A 158 4.90 27.88 19.32
C GLU A 158 3.86 28.02 18.19
N GLY A 159 4.13 27.47 17.00
CA GLY A 159 3.21 27.56 15.86
C GLY A 159 3.17 28.92 15.16
N LYS A 160 4.12 29.82 15.45
CA LYS A 160 4.21 31.15 14.84
C LYS A 160 5.16 31.16 13.63
N GLN A 161 4.97 32.14 12.76
CA GLN A 161 5.84 32.37 11.60
C GLN A 161 7.24 32.82 12.04
N LEU A 162 8.27 32.21 11.43
CA LEU A 162 9.66 32.57 11.64
C LEU A 162 9.93 34.02 11.18
N THR A 163 10.49 34.81 12.08
CA THR A 163 10.99 36.18 11.86
C THR A 163 12.16 36.20 10.87
N LYS A 164 12.53 37.40 10.41
CA LYS A 164 13.63 37.60 9.44
C LYS A 164 15.00 37.20 10.01
N GLN A 165 15.22 37.38 11.32
CA GLN A 165 16.41 36.91 12.03
C GLN A 165 16.42 35.39 12.19
N GLU A 166 15.27 34.78 12.53
CA GLU A 166 15.15 33.32 12.60
C GLU A 166 15.32 32.67 11.22
N ARG A 167 14.87 33.32 10.14
CA ARG A 167 15.12 32.90 8.76
C ARG A 167 16.61 32.94 8.40
N ALA A 168 17.33 34.00 8.80
CA ALA A 168 18.76 34.13 8.57
C ALA A 168 19.59 33.13 9.41
N TYR A 169 19.15 32.85 10.65
CA TYR A 169 19.68 31.78 11.47
C TYR A 169 19.42 30.41 10.80
N PHE A 170 18.20 30.18 10.28
CA PHE A 170 17.83 28.97 9.53
C PHE A 170 18.69 28.78 8.28
N ASP A 171 19.01 29.84 7.53
CA ASP A 171 19.91 29.78 6.36
C ASP A 171 21.38 29.54 6.74
N THR A 172 21.78 29.89 7.97
CA THR A 172 23.14 29.66 8.49
C THR A 172 23.27 28.23 9.03
N VAL A 173 22.26 27.76 9.76
CA VAL A 173 22.09 26.38 10.20
C VAL A 173 21.94 25.45 9.00
N ASN A 174 21.20 25.82 7.95
CA ASN A 174 21.11 25.05 6.70
C ASN A 174 22.47 24.93 5.99
N ARG A 175 23.29 25.97 6.01
CA ARG A 175 24.64 25.89 5.41
C ARG A 175 25.59 25.01 6.23
N ALA A 176 25.53 25.09 7.56
CA ALA A 176 26.24 24.19 8.45
C ALA A 176 25.71 22.74 8.32
N TYR A 177 24.41 22.56 8.20
CA TYR A 177 23.72 21.30 7.94
C TYR A 177 24.08 20.72 6.58
N TYR A 178 24.17 21.51 5.50
CA TYR A 178 24.60 21.00 4.18
C TYR A 178 26.11 20.77 4.07
N ALA A 179 26.90 21.37 4.96
CA ALA A 179 28.30 21.00 5.15
C ALA A 179 28.39 19.68 5.94
N GLN A 180 27.60 19.56 7.01
CA GLN A 180 27.45 18.36 7.82
C GLN A 180 26.79 17.22 7.07
N GLU A 181 25.89 17.45 6.11
CA GLU A 181 25.26 16.45 5.24
C GLU A 181 26.20 16.00 4.13
N ARG A 182 27.15 16.86 3.73
CA ARG A 182 28.28 16.44 2.88
C ARG A 182 29.27 15.59 3.66
N GLU A 183 29.40 15.83 4.96
CA GLU A 183 30.11 14.94 5.91
C GLU A 183 29.29 13.68 6.23
N ASN A 184 27.97 13.77 6.40
CA ASN A 184 27.07 12.65 6.66
C ASN A 184 26.95 11.78 5.42
N LYS A 185 26.98 12.33 4.20
CA LYS A 185 27.11 11.52 2.97
C LYS A 185 28.44 10.80 2.85
N LYS A 186 29.51 11.36 3.42
CA LYS A 186 30.78 10.65 3.58
C LYS A 186 30.69 9.59 4.68
N LEU A 187 29.87 9.80 5.71
CA LEU A 187 29.55 8.82 6.76
C LEU A 187 28.51 7.77 6.33
N GLU A 188 27.59 8.05 5.39
CA GLU A 188 26.63 7.13 4.78
C GLU A 188 27.35 6.11 3.88
N GLN A 189 28.51 6.49 3.32
CA GLN A 189 29.43 5.53 2.71
C GLN A 189 30.14 4.63 3.75
N VAL A 190 30.25 5.07 5.01
CA VAL A 190 30.79 4.28 6.12
C VAL A 190 29.70 3.40 6.77
N ASP A 191 28.43 3.79 6.72
CA ASP A 191 27.30 3.07 7.35
C ASP A 191 26.84 1.80 6.59
N PHE A 192 27.43 1.55 5.41
CA PHE A 192 27.38 0.24 4.75
C PHE A 192 28.25 -0.83 5.46
N ASP A 193 29.13 -0.43 6.39
CA ASP A 193 30.10 -1.30 7.04
C ASP A 193 29.62 -1.92 8.37
N LEU A 194 28.41 -1.59 8.86
CA LEU A 194 27.84 -2.32 10.01
C LEU A 194 27.40 -3.71 9.58
N ASP A 195 27.98 -4.72 10.22
CA ASP A 195 27.66 -6.13 10.00
C ASP A 195 26.16 -6.41 10.23
N PRO A 196 25.51 -7.31 9.46
CA PRO A 196 24.10 -7.64 9.63
C PRO A 196 23.70 -8.06 11.05
N GLU A 197 24.63 -8.62 11.83
CA GLU A 197 24.40 -8.99 13.23
C GLU A 197 24.19 -7.76 14.11
N GLU A 198 25.04 -6.74 13.98
CA GLU A 198 24.91 -5.51 14.75
C GLU A 198 23.61 -4.75 14.40
N LYS A 199 23.19 -4.80 13.13
CA LYS A 199 21.89 -4.23 12.71
C LYS A 199 20.71 -4.96 13.35
N SER A 200 20.77 -6.30 13.40
CA SER A 200 19.76 -7.14 14.06
C SER A 200 19.67 -6.84 15.56
N GLU A 201 20.82 -6.72 16.23
CA GLU A 201 20.88 -6.42 17.67
C GLU A 201 20.28 -5.06 17.99
N LYS A 202 20.66 -4.01 17.24
CA LYS A 202 20.11 -2.65 17.43
C LYS A 202 18.60 -2.59 17.18
N LEU A 203 18.12 -3.26 16.14
CA LEU A 203 16.69 -3.31 15.83
C LEU A 203 15.90 -4.07 16.92
N THR A 204 16.47 -5.16 17.44
CA THR A 204 15.90 -5.93 18.55
C THR A 204 15.87 -5.10 19.84
N ALA A 205 16.95 -4.37 20.13
CA ALA A 205 17.04 -3.48 21.29
C ALA A 205 15.98 -2.37 21.22
N TRP A 206 15.84 -1.71 20.06
CA TRP A 206 14.80 -0.71 19.83
C TRP A 206 13.40 -1.28 20.06
N PHE A 207 13.10 -2.44 19.50
CA PHE A 207 11.79 -3.07 19.70
C PHE A 207 11.51 -3.37 21.18
N ASN A 208 12.52 -3.84 21.91
CA ASN A 208 12.41 -4.11 23.35
C ASN A 208 12.25 -2.83 24.19
N GLU A 209 12.90 -1.73 23.80
CA GLU A 209 12.77 -0.41 24.43
C GLU A 209 11.32 0.10 24.35
N TYR A 210 10.69 -0.04 23.18
CA TYR A 210 9.32 0.41 22.93
C TYR A 210 8.28 -0.71 23.00
N LYS A 211 8.59 -1.85 23.64
CA LYS A 211 7.71 -3.03 23.65
C LYS A 211 6.30 -2.73 24.17
N ASP A 212 6.17 -1.78 25.11
CA ASP A 212 4.88 -1.42 25.71
C ASP A 212 4.02 -0.57 24.76
N ASN A 213 4.62 0.02 23.72
CA ASN A 213 3.91 0.67 22.63
C ASN A 213 3.33 -0.33 21.63
N PHE A 214 3.66 -1.61 21.75
CA PHE A 214 3.19 -2.64 20.85
C PHE A 214 2.35 -3.67 21.58
N ALA A 215 1.33 -4.18 20.91
CA ALA A 215 0.49 -5.21 21.48
C ALA A 215 0.20 -6.32 20.49
N THR A 216 -0.06 -7.48 21.08
CA THR A 216 -0.68 -8.61 20.41
C THR A 216 -2.19 -8.67 20.68
N ARG A 217 -2.88 -7.52 20.53
CA ARG A 217 -4.32 -7.38 20.85
C ARG A 217 -5.18 -7.35 19.59
N TYR A 218 -6.02 -8.37 19.43
CA TYR A 218 -6.95 -8.53 18.31
C TYR A 218 -7.93 -7.36 18.17
N GLU A 219 -8.38 -6.77 19.28
CA GLU A 219 -9.43 -5.75 19.31
C GLU A 219 -8.99 -4.41 18.69
N LEU A 220 -7.69 -4.24 18.46
CA LEU A 220 -7.09 -3.02 17.90
C LEU A 220 -6.62 -3.21 16.45
N VAL A 221 -6.65 -4.44 15.94
CA VAL A 221 -6.15 -4.86 14.62
C VAL A 221 -7.32 -5.03 13.63
N GLN A 222 -8.42 -4.31 13.83
CA GLN A 222 -9.68 -4.70 13.20
C GLN A 222 -9.69 -4.40 11.69
N ASP A 223 -9.37 -3.17 11.26
CA ASP A 223 -9.74 -2.77 9.91
C ASP A 223 -9.04 -3.58 8.80
N TYR A 224 -7.70 -3.70 8.79
CA TYR A 224 -7.01 -4.39 7.69
C TYR A 224 -7.27 -5.92 7.65
N LEU A 225 -7.13 -6.62 8.78
CA LEU A 225 -7.29 -8.08 8.82
C LEU A 225 -8.76 -8.51 8.67
N GLN A 226 -9.71 -7.78 9.28
CA GLN A 226 -11.13 -8.07 9.07
C GLN A 226 -11.56 -7.80 7.63
N LEU A 227 -11.07 -6.72 7.00
CA LEU A 227 -11.31 -6.46 5.56
C LEU A 227 -10.71 -7.53 4.64
N LYS A 228 -9.78 -8.34 5.16
CA LYS A 228 -9.20 -9.51 4.49
C LYS A 228 -9.86 -10.84 4.89
N GLY A 229 -10.80 -10.82 5.83
CA GLY A 229 -11.47 -12.02 6.35
C GLY A 229 -10.54 -12.91 7.18
N LEU A 230 -9.56 -12.31 7.84
CA LEU A 230 -8.52 -13.01 8.59
C LEU A 230 -8.60 -12.71 10.07
N ASP A 231 -8.39 -13.76 10.86
CA ASP A 231 -8.15 -13.61 12.28
C ASP A 231 -6.68 -13.27 12.56
N TYR A 232 -6.47 -12.60 13.69
CA TYR A 232 -5.15 -12.24 14.16
C TYR A 232 -4.47 -13.46 14.82
N ASP A 233 -3.22 -13.72 14.43
CA ASP A 233 -2.48 -14.93 14.82
C ASP A 233 -1.36 -14.70 15.85
N GLY A 234 -1.23 -13.47 16.37
CA GLY A 234 -0.19 -13.13 17.35
C GLY A 234 1.22 -12.92 16.77
N LEU A 235 1.42 -13.11 15.46
CA LEU A 235 2.74 -13.03 14.82
C LEU A 235 3.10 -11.62 14.34
N VAL A 236 2.14 -10.71 14.30
CA VAL A 236 2.31 -9.30 13.91
C VAL A 236 1.92 -8.42 15.07
N GLN A 237 2.48 -7.23 15.24
CA GLN A 237 2.12 -6.39 16.37
C GLN A 237 1.42 -5.12 15.95
N VAL A 238 0.46 -4.65 16.74
CA VAL A 238 -0.16 -3.34 16.53
C VAL A 238 0.52 -2.29 17.36
N CYS A 239 0.82 -1.16 16.74
CA CYS A 239 1.34 0.02 17.40
C CYS A 239 0.20 0.72 18.15
N LEU A 240 0.31 0.83 19.47
CA LEU A 240 -0.64 1.48 20.36
C LEU A 240 -0.41 2.99 20.45
N GLU A 241 0.85 3.41 20.30
CA GLU A 241 1.31 4.79 20.42
C GLU A 241 2.36 5.12 19.37
N ASP A 242 2.45 6.39 18.96
CA ASP A 242 3.45 6.82 17.98
C ASP A 242 4.86 6.54 18.49
N THR A 243 5.60 5.72 17.75
CA THR A 243 6.93 5.23 18.14
C THR A 243 8.01 5.84 17.24
N PRO A 244 9.10 6.37 17.82
CA PRO A 244 10.20 6.95 17.05
C PRO A 244 10.84 5.90 16.14
N PRO A 245 11.54 6.32 15.07
CA PRO A 245 12.17 5.37 14.18
C PRO A 245 13.28 4.58 14.90
N PRO A 246 13.53 3.32 14.50
CA PRO A 246 14.69 2.58 14.99
C PRO A 246 16.01 3.25 14.56
N PRO A 247 17.13 2.89 15.21
CA PRO A 247 18.45 3.35 14.82
C PRO A 247 18.68 3.24 13.32
N ASN A 248 19.32 4.24 12.73
CA ASN A 248 19.62 4.28 11.29
C ASN A 248 18.39 4.29 10.38
N SER A 249 17.17 4.47 10.88
CA SER A 249 15.97 4.72 10.08
C SER A 249 15.39 6.09 10.37
N THR A 250 14.64 6.64 9.41
CA THR A 250 13.81 7.83 9.61
C THR A 250 12.31 7.52 9.63
N ALA A 251 11.95 6.24 9.46
CA ALA A 251 10.57 5.80 9.35
C ALA A 251 9.92 5.65 10.73
N ARG A 252 9.07 6.62 11.11
CA ARG A 252 8.23 6.53 12.32
C ARG A 252 7.13 5.48 12.14
N VAL A 253 6.82 4.80 13.23
CA VAL A 253 5.66 3.91 13.33
C VAL A 253 4.57 4.66 14.08
N PHE A 254 3.36 4.70 13.52
CA PHE A 254 2.24 5.44 14.09
C PHE A 254 1.24 4.49 14.72
N ARG A 255 0.46 5.02 15.66
CA ARG A 255 -0.66 4.30 16.25
C ARG A 255 -1.58 3.71 15.17
N GLY A 256 -1.92 2.42 15.32
CA GLY A 256 -2.74 1.64 14.38
C GLY A 256 -1.95 0.94 13.28
N ASP A 257 -0.65 1.22 13.13
CA ASP A 257 0.21 0.48 12.22
C ASP A 257 0.39 -0.97 12.71
N LEU A 258 0.41 -1.92 11.77
CA LEU A 258 0.82 -3.29 12.01
C LEU A 258 2.30 -3.46 11.64
N LEU A 259 3.10 -3.96 12.58
CA LEU A 259 4.48 -4.38 12.34
C LEU A 259 4.52 -5.88 12.08
N VAL A 260 5.04 -6.22 10.91
CA VAL A 260 5.31 -7.59 10.49
C VAL A 260 6.82 -7.79 10.50
N PRO A 261 7.38 -8.60 11.42
CA PRO A 261 8.82 -8.79 11.50
C PRO A 261 9.35 -9.53 10.28
N ILE A 262 10.56 -9.19 9.85
CA ILE A 262 11.26 -9.80 8.72
C ILE A 262 12.53 -10.46 9.24
N TYR A 263 12.63 -11.77 9.10
CA TYR A 263 13.79 -12.56 9.51
C TYR A 263 14.57 -13.04 8.29
N SER A 264 15.89 -13.10 8.38
CA SER A 264 16.71 -13.73 7.35
C SER A 264 16.35 -15.21 7.21
N CYS A 265 16.07 -15.68 5.99
CA CYS A 265 15.89 -17.12 5.75
C CYS A 265 17.20 -17.92 5.88
N GLU A 266 18.35 -17.24 5.87
CA GLU A 266 19.68 -17.83 6.03
C GLU A 266 20.04 -18.00 7.51
N THR A 267 19.90 -16.94 8.30
CA THR A 267 20.39 -16.89 9.69
C THR A 267 19.29 -16.93 10.73
N SER A 268 18.01 -16.80 10.33
CA SER A 268 16.85 -16.63 11.21
C SER A 268 16.91 -15.41 12.15
N LYS A 269 17.86 -14.49 11.93
CA LYS A 269 17.98 -13.24 12.69
C LYS A 269 17.02 -12.18 12.15
N LEU A 270 16.54 -11.30 13.04
CA LEU A 270 15.68 -10.17 12.67
C LEU A 270 16.47 -9.20 11.79
N MET A 271 15.96 -8.92 10.58
CA MET A 271 16.62 -7.99 9.66
C MET A 271 15.88 -6.68 9.46
N SER A 272 14.55 -6.67 9.63
CA SER A 272 13.70 -5.51 9.34
C SER A 272 12.27 -5.72 9.84
N TYR A 273 11.40 -4.75 9.60
CA TYR A 273 9.95 -4.85 9.71
C TYR A 273 9.28 -4.35 8.42
N GLN A 274 8.17 -4.97 8.04
CA GLN A 274 7.17 -4.37 7.16
C GLN A 274 6.09 -3.72 8.02
N VAL A 275 5.79 -2.46 7.74
CA VAL A 275 4.72 -1.70 8.36
C VAL A 275 3.51 -1.72 7.44
N ILE A 276 2.35 -2.17 7.93
CA ILE A 276 1.07 -2.11 7.24
C ILE A 276 0.21 -1.05 7.92
N LYS A 277 -0.16 -0.01 7.17
CA LYS A 277 -1.02 1.08 7.63
C LYS A 277 -2.49 0.62 7.74
N PRO A 278 -3.34 1.33 8.51
CA PRO A 278 -4.77 1.04 8.57
C PRO A 278 -5.48 1.05 7.21
N ASP A 279 -5.01 1.88 6.27
CA ASP A 279 -5.54 1.94 4.89
C ASP A 279 -5.00 0.82 3.98
N GLY A 280 -4.19 -0.09 4.52
CA GLY A 280 -3.59 -1.22 3.81
C GLY A 280 -2.29 -0.90 3.06
N GLN A 281 -1.79 0.35 3.10
CA GLN A 281 -0.48 0.67 2.52
C GLN A 281 0.62 -0.09 3.27
N LYS A 282 1.51 -0.75 2.51
CA LYS A 282 2.63 -1.52 3.06
C LYS A 282 3.95 -0.81 2.79
N ARG A 283 4.81 -0.70 3.79
CA ARG A 283 6.13 -0.06 3.68
C ARG A 283 7.19 -0.88 4.38
N PHE A 284 8.39 -0.90 3.83
CA PHE A 284 9.54 -1.51 4.51
C PHE A 284 10.25 -0.47 5.37
N MET A 285 10.86 -0.92 6.47
CA MET A 285 11.67 -0.06 7.31
C MET A 285 12.90 0.44 6.54
N LYS A 286 13.02 1.76 6.41
CA LYS A 286 14.09 2.39 5.63
C LYS A 286 15.45 2.04 6.23
N ASN A 287 16.44 1.75 5.37
CA ASN A 287 17.83 1.38 5.69
C ASN A 287 18.02 -0.01 6.32
N TYR A 288 16.97 -0.83 6.37
CA TYR A 288 17.05 -2.23 6.81
C TYR A 288 16.88 -3.20 5.63
N GLY A 289 17.43 -4.41 5.77
CA GLY A 289 17.42 -5.42 4.70
C GLY A 289 16.06 -6.09 4.50
N VAL A 290 15.71 -6.41 3.25
CA VAL A 290 14.48 -7.15 2.90
C VAL A 290 14.77 -8.39 2.06
N LYS A 291 15.87 -8.38 1.29
CA LYS A 291 16.27 -9.50 0.43
C LYS A 291 16.52 -10.74 1.28
N ASN A 292 15.97 -11.88 0.84
CA ASN A 292 15.99 -13.15 1.57
C ASN A 292 15.29 -13.06 2.95
N GLY A 293 14.44 -12.05 3.14
CA GLY A 293 13.64 -11.87 4.34
C GLY A 293 12.35 -12.69 4.27
N ILE A 294 12.01 -13.38 5.35
CA ILE A 294 10.79 -14.16 5.51
C ILE A 294 10.14 -13.91 6.87
N LEU A 295 8.84 -14.20 6.96
CA LEU A 295 8.18 -14.49 8.22
C LEU A 295 7.55 -15.87 8.12
N LYS A 296 7.98 -16.81 8.97
CA LYS A 296 7.32 -18.12 9.10
C LYS A 296 6.00 -17.93 9.86
N LEU A 297 4.90 -18.27 9.21
CA LEU A 297 3.56 -18.27 9.80
C LEU A 297 3.19 -19.65 10.37
N ARG A 298 3.80 -20.71 9.83
CA ARG A 298 3.61 -22.09 10.27
C ARG A 298 4.97 -22.78 10.28
N ASN A 299 5.29 -23.43 11.41
CA ASN A 299 6.51 -24.18 11.62
C ASN A 299 6.16 -25.53 12.25
N VAL A 300 6.04 -26.57 11.41
CA VAL A 300 5.75 -27.93 11.90
C VAL A 300 7.06 -28.63 12.30
N ASN A 301 6.97 -29.67 13.13
CA ASN A 301 8.17 -30.31 13.71
C ASN A 301 9.08 -30.97 12.66
N VAL A 302 8.48 -31.67 11.69
CA VAL A 302 9.21 -32.37 10.62
C VAL A 302 8.58 -32.03 9.28
N PRO A 303 8.84 -30.83 8.74
CA PRO A 303 8.25 -30.42 7.48
C PRO A 303 8.89 -31.17 6.32
N SER A 304 8.06 -31.73 5.45
CA SER A 304 8.53 -32.25 4.17
C SER A 304 8.41 -31.21 3.05
N ARG A 305 7.56 -30.20 3.25
CA ARG A 305 7.21 -29.16 2.27
C ARG A 305 7.20 -27.78 2.90
N ILE A 306 7.41 -26.76 2.08
CA ILE A 306 7.17 -25.37 2.45
C ILE A 306 6.35 -24.65 1.37
N ILE A 307 5.38 -23.86 1.81
CA ILE A 307 4.66 -22.91 0.98
C ILE A 307 5.22 -21.52 1.25
N LEU A 308 5.63 -20.83 0.18
CA LEU A 308 6.13 -19.47 0.19
C LEU A 308 5.10 -18.56 -0.46
N CYS A 309 4.57 -17.61 0.29
CA CYS A 309 3.53 -16.69 -0.16
C CYS A 309 4.08 -15.29 -0.37
N GLU A 310 3.56 -14.56 -1.35
CA GLU A 310 3.97 -13.17 -1.59
C GLU A 310 3.69 -12.23 -0.41
N GLY A 311 2.51 -12.30 0.20
CA GLY A 311 2.07 -11.35 1.23
C GLY A 311 1.50 -11.99 2.49
N TYR A 312 1.42 -11.20 3.57
CA TYR A 312 0.90 -11.63 4.87
C TYR A 312 -0.50 -12.25 4.78
N ALA A 313 -1.46 -11.56 4.13
CA ALA A 313 -2.84 -12.05 4.04
C ALA A 313 -2.95 -13.42 3.33
N THR A 314 -2.21 -13.56 2.21
CA THR A 314 -2.07 -14.81 1.46
C THR A 314 -1.51 -15.93 2.33
N GLY A 315 -0.41 -15.67 3.05
CA GLY A 315 0.19 -16.65 3.96
C GLY A 315 -0.71 -17.05 5.13
N ALA A 316 -1.38 -16.08 5.75
CA ALA A 316 -2.29 -16.31 6.87
C ALA A 316 -3.49 -17.17 6.43
N SER A 317 -4.09 -16.86 5.26
CA SER A 317 -5.14 -17.68 4.65
C SER A 317 -4.72 -19.14 4.46
N VAL A 318 -3.53 -19.35 3.89
CA VAL A 318 -2.99 -20.70 3.65
C VAL A 318 -2.74 -21.44 4.96
N LYS A 319 -2.14 -20.77 5.96
CA LYS A 319 -1.95 -21.33 7.29
C LYS A 319 -3.29 -21.79 7.89
N LEU A 320 -4.32 -20.93 7.88
CA LEU A 320 -5.64 -21.25 8.43
C LEU A 320 -6.28 -22.43 7.71
N ALA A 321 -6.16 -22.51 6.38
CA ALA A 321 -6.66 -23.67 5.65
C ALA A 321 -5.94 -24.97 6.02
N LEU A 322 -4.62 -24.94 6.18
CA LEU A 322 -3.83 -26.09 6.62
C LEU A 322 -4.17 -26.51 8.06
N ASP A 323 -4.44 -25.53 8.95
CA ASP A 323 -4.91 -25.77 10.32
C ASP A 323 -6.26 -26.52 10.30
N LEU A 324 -7.23 -26.06 9.50
CA LEU A 324 -8.56 -26.65 9.40
C LEU A 324 -8.55 -28.13 8.96
N VAL A 325 -7.57 -28.50 8.13
CA VAL A 325 -7.43 -29.86 7.59
C VAL A 325 -6.36 -30.69 8.31
N ASN A 326 -5.90 -30.20 9.48
CA ASN A 326 -4.91 -30.83 10.35
C ASN A 326 -3.62 -31.28 9.64
N ASP A 327 -3.12 -30.52 8.65
CA ASP A 327 -1.83 -30.87 8.02
C ASP A 327 -0.68 -30.75 9.04
N GLN A 328 0.25 -31.71 9.06
CA GLN A 328 1.39 -31.70 9.99
C GLN A 328 2.74 -31.73 9.25
N THR A 329 2.74 -31.47 7.94
CA THR A 329 3.90 -31.74 7.08
C THR A 329 4.37 -30.54 6.27
N THR A 330 3.64 -29.43 6.35
CA THR A 330 3.86 -28.23 5.52
C THR A 330 4.15 -27.02 6.39
N ASP A 331 5.29 -26.38 6.11
CA ASP A 331 5.61 -25.05 6.62
C ASP A 331 4.97 -23.97 5.74
N VAL A 332 4.72 -22.79 6.31
CA VAL A 332 4.23 -21.62 5.58
C VAL A 332 5.08 -20.42 5.95
N ALA A 333 5.59 -19.71 4.95
CA ALA A 333 6.28 -18.43 5.15
C ALA A 333 5.85 -17.40 4.12
N ILE A 334 5.97 -16.13 4.47
CA ILE A 334 5.72 -15.00 3.55
C ILE A 334 7.03 -14.35 3.14
N CYS A 335 7.06 -13.80 1.92
CA CYS A 335 8.23 -13.18 1.31
C CYS A 335 8.04 -11.68 1.04
N PHE A 336 6.94 -11.08 1.49
CA PHE A 336 6.63 -9.64 1.46
C PHE A 336 6.47 -8.96 0.09
N SER A 337 7.03 -9.52 -0.98
CA SER A 337 6.91 -9.05 -2.35
C SER A 337 7.29 -10.16 -3.33
N LEU A 338 6.78 -10.09 -4.56
CA LEU A 338 7.13 -11.04 -5.62
C LEU A 338 8.64 -11.08 -5.94
N GLY A 339 9.33 -9.94 -5.91
CA GLY A 339 10.77 -9.91 -6.16
C GLY A 339 11.58 -10.66 -5.09
N ASN A 340 11.17 -10.53 -3.83
CA ASN A 340 11.81 -11.26 -2.74
C ASN A 340 11.38 -12.73 -2.68
N LEU A 341 10.13 -13.06 -3.08
CA LEU A 341 9.67 -14.43 -3.25
C LEU A 341 10.60 -15.22 -4.17
N HIS A 342 11.00 -14.65 -5.32
CA HIS A 342 11.94 -15.28 -6.23
C HIS A 342 13.29 -15.59 -5.58
N SER A 343 13.85 -14.60 -4.86
CA SER A 343 15.13 -14.73 -4.15
C SER A 343 15.09 -15.83 -3.07
N VAL A 344 14.01 -15.86 -2.27
CA VAL A 344 13.80 -16.86 -1.21
C VAL A 344 13.58 -18.25 -1.79
N VAL A 345 12.80 -18.38 -2.86
CA VAL A 345 12.55 -19.64 -3.58
C VAL A 345 13.85 -20.24 -4.09
N GLU A 346 14.69 -19.41 -4.73
CA GLU A 346 16.00 -19.83 -5.21
C GLU A 346 16.90 -20.31 -4.07
N PHE A 347 16.98 -19.54 -2.97
CA PHE A 347 17.79 -19.89 -1.81
C PHE A 347 17.33 -21.21 -1.17
N ILE A 348 16.07 -21.30 -0.76
CA ILE A 348 15.52 -22.48 -0.09
C ILE A 348 15.58 -23.71 -1.00
N GLY A 349 15.28 -23.55 -2.29
CA GLY A 349 15.39 -24.62 -3.27
C GLY A 349 16.82 -25.11 -3.45
N SER A 350 17.82 -24.21 -3.40
CA SER A 350 19.23 -24.57 -3.60
C SER A 350 19.80 -25.45 -2.49
N ILE A 351 19.42 -25.19 -1.23
CA ILE A 351 19.89 -25.94 -0.05
C ILE A 351 19.10 -27.23 0.19
N CYS A 352 18.04 -27.48 -0.60
CA CYS A 352 17.17 -28.66 -0.52
C CYS A 352 16.77 -29.02 0.93
N SER A 353 16.41 -28.02 1.74
CA SER A 353 15.97 -28.22 3.12
C SER A 353 14.56 -28.82 3.22
N TYR A 354 13.79 -28.73 2.14
CA TYR A 354 12.48 -29.36 1.96
C TYR A 354 12.52 -30.24 0.70
N SER A 355 11.64 -31.24 0.65
CA SER A 355 11.46 -32.06 -0.56
C SER A 355 10.64 -31.35 -1.65
N LYS A 356 9.80 -30.39 -1.24
CA LYS A 356 8.97 -29.57 -2.13
C LYS A 356 8.86 -28.12 -1.61
N VAL A 357 8.99 -27.17 -2.51
CA VAL A 357 8.76 -25.74 -2.32
C VAL A 357 7.64 -25.32 -3.27
N LEU A 358 6.55 -24.79 -2.71
CA LEU A 358 5.43 -24.23 -3.46
C LEU A 358 5.47 -22.70 -3.33
N ALA A 359 5.68 -21.99 -4.44
CA ALA A 359 5.69 -20.54 -4.49
C ALA A 359 4.32 -20.03 -4.97
N LEU A 360 3.56 -19.40 -4.07
CA LEU A 360 2.25 -18.84 -4.37
C LEU A 360 2.40 -17.38 -4.79
N ALA A 361 2.20 -17.11 -6.08
CA ALA A 361 2.22 -15.78 -6.67
C ALA A 361 0.78 -15.27 -6.91
N ASP A 362 0.60 -13.96 -6.96
CA ASP A 362 -0.68 -13.34 -7.30
C ASP A 362 -0.98 -13.47 -8.81
N ASP A 363 -2.25 -13.66 -9.21
CA ASP A 363 -2.67 -13.67 -10.62
C ASP A 363 -2.86 -12.24 -11.13
N ASP A 364 -1.73 -11.57 -11.33
CA ASP A 364 -1.64 -10.21 -11.80
C ASP A 364 -1.86 -10.17 -13.32
N ARG A 365 -3.01 -9.66 -13.77
CA ARG A 365 -3.36 -9.57 -15.21
C ARG A 365 -3.37 -8.14 -15.74
N ASP A 366 -2.96 -8.00 -17.00
CA ASP A 366 -3.01 -6.72 -17.72
C ASP A 366 -4.46 -6.34 -18.09
N SER A 367 -4.64 -5.18 -18.72
CA SER A 367 -5.95 -4.70 -19.14
C SER A 367 -6.63 -5.58 -20.19
N ASN A 368 -5.88 -6.47 -20.85
CA ASN A 368 -6.37 -7.39 -21.87
C ASN A 368 -6.65 -8.79 -21.30
N GLY A 369 -6.44 -9.00 -20.00
CA GLY A 369 -6.65 -10.28 -19.33
C GLY A 369 -5.49 -11.28 -19.48
N ASN A 370 -4.34 -10.85 -20.01
CA ASN A 370 -3.15 -11.68 -20.07
C ASN A 370 -2.41 -11.63 -18.73
N PRO A 371 -1.75 -12.73 -18.32
CA PRO A 371 -0.81 -12.70 -17.20
C PRO A 371 0.23 -11.60 -17.46
N LYS A 372 0.44 -10.70 -16.49
CA LYS A 372 1.49 -9.67 -16.61
C LYS A 372 2.88 -10.28 -16.68
N ARG A 373 3.02 -11.53 -16.22
CA ARG A 373 4.29 -12.27 -16.11
C ARG A 373 4.02 -13.76 -16.30
N GLU A 374 4.94 -14.44 -16.97
CA GLU A 374 4.97 -15.89 -17.02
C GLU A 374 5.56 -16.44 -15.72
N LEU A 375 4.96 -17.52 -15.21
CA LEU A 375 5.50 -18.21 -14.05
C LEU A 375 6.73 -19.03 -14.45
N PRO A 376 7.77 -19.09 -13.59
CA PRO A 376 8.90 -19.99 -13.84
C PRO A 376 8.44 -21.45 -13.91
N GLU A 377 9.09 -22.23 -14.78
CA GLU A 377 8.83 -23.66 -14.88
C GLU A 377 9.21 -24.42 -13.60
N LEU A 378 8.61 -25.61 -13.43
CA LEU A 378 8.96 -26.52 -12.34
C LEU A 378 10.46 -26.85 -12.39
N LYS A 379 11.14 -26.62 -11.26
CA LYS A 379 12.58 -26.82 -11.15
C LYS A 379 12.89 -27.95 -10.18
N LYS A 380 13.79 -28.85 -10.58
CA LYS A 380 14.35 -29.89 -9.70
C LYS A 380 15.74 -29.46 -9.24
N CYS A 381 15.89 -29.26 -7.94
CA CYS A 381 17.14 -28.90 -7.29
C CYS A 381 17.76 -30.13 -6.59
N ARG A 382 19.08 -30.13 -6.45
CA ARG A 382 19.83 -31.16 -5.73
C ARG A 382 20.93 -30.50 -4.90
N ASP A 383 21.05 -30.91 -3.65
CA ASP A 383 22.19 -30.61 -2.79
C ASP A 383 22.63 -31.90 -2.09
N LYS A 384 23.83 -32.37 -2.43
CA LYS A 384 24.37 -33.66 -1.98
C LYS A 384 23.36 -34.81 -2.23
N SER A 385 22.87 -35.46 -1.18
CA SER A 385 21.89 -36.55 -1.25
C SER A 385 20.43 -36.08 -1.22
N ARG A 386 20.18 -34.78 -1.03
CA ARG A 386 18.83 -34.20 -0.92
C ARG A 386 18.34 -33.75 -2.29
N GLN A 387 17.04 -33.85 -2.50
CA GLN A 387 16.36 -33.39 -3.70
C GLN A 387 15.19 -32.50 -3.29
N CYS A 388 14.98 -31.43 -4.06
CA CYS A 388 13.88 -30.52 -3.87
C CYS A 388 13.19 -30.26 -5.21
N THR A 389 11.86 -30.24 -5.19
CA THR A 389 11.03 -29.76 -6.31
C THR A 389 10.54 -28.36 -5.99
N VAL A 390 10.70 -27.44 -6.92
CA VAL A 390 10.21 -26.06 -6.80
C VAL A 390 9.14 -25.85 -7.85
N GLU A 391 7.99 -25.37 -7.43
CA GLU A 391 6.83 -25.17 -8.27
C GLU A 391 6.14 -23.85 -7.95
N TRP A 392 5.69 -23.14 -8.99
CA TRP A 392 5.02 -21.86 -8.89
C TRP A 392 3.53 -22.02 -9.20
N LEU A 393 2.68 -21.42 -8.38
CA LEU A 393 1.22 -21.53 -8.48
C LEU A 393 0.57 -20.14 -8.44
N VAL A 394 -0.57 -20.00 -9.13
CA VAL A 394 -1.46 -18.82 -9.11
C VAL A 394 -2.91 -19.22 -8.83
N PRO A 395 -3.72 -18.33 -8.24
CA PRO A 395 -5.08 -18.65 -7.82
C PRO A 395 -6.18 -18.11 -8.74
N PRO A 396 -7.26 -18.88 -8.96
CA PRO A 396 -7.27 -20.31 -9.30
C PRO A 396 -6.47 -20.61 -10.58
N VAL A 397 -6.06 -21.87 -10.72
CA VAL A 397 -5.16 -22.35 -11.78
C VAL A 397 -5.72 -22.14 -13.20
N SER A 398 -7.05 -21.96 -13.35
CA SER A 398 -7.69 -21.72 -14.66
C SER A 398 -8.95 -20.86 -14.59
N ASP A 399 -9.21 -20.09 -15.65
CA ASP A 399 -10.42 -19.25 -15.80
C ASP A 399 -11.75 -20.03 -15.62
N PRO A 400 -11.91 -21.27 -16.12
CA PRO A 400 -13.10 -22.08 -15.86
C PRO A 400 -13.34 -22.37 -14.37
N GLN A 401 -12.28 -22.70 -13.60
CA GLN A 401 -12.40 -22.93 -12.16
C GLN A 401 -12.80 -21.65 -11.42
N LYS A 402 -12.30 -20.48 -11.85
CA LYS A 402 -12.73 -19.19 -11.31
C LYS A 402 -14.22 -18.96 -11.51
N LEU A 403 -14.72 -19.23 -12.72
CA LEU A 403 -16.13 -19.04 -13.06
C LEU A 403 -17.05 -19.92 -12.21
N VAL A 404 -16.72 -21.20 -12.05
CA VAL A 404 -17.49 -22.13 -11.20
C VAL A 404 -17.58 -21.63 -9.76
N LEU A 405 -16.46 -21.19 -9.18
CA LEU A 405 -16.43 -20.65 -7.82
C LEU A 405 -17.31 -19.40 -7.69
N ILE A 406 -17.20 -18.48 -8.65
CA ILE A 406 -17.97 -17.24 -8.67
C ILE A 406 -19.48 -17.52 -8.78
N ASP A 407 -19.88 -18.45 -9.65
CA ASP A 407 -21.29 -18.77 -9.82
C ASP A 407 -21.87 -19.43 -8.58
N ARG A 408 -21.11 -20.31 -7.90
CA ARG A 408 -21.51 -20.82 -6.58
C ARG A 408 -21.64 -19.68 -5.55
N LEU A 409 -20.70 -18.73 -5.52
CA LEU A 409 -20.75 -17.58 -4.61
C LEU A 409 -21.99 -16.72 -4.86
N LYS A 410 -22.38 -16.44 -6.11
CA LYS A 410 -23.58 -15.65 -6.44
C LYS A 410 -24.89 -16.25 -5.90
N LEU A 411 -24.93 -17.56 -5.70
CA LEU A 411 -26.11 -18.27 -5.21
C LEU A 411 -26.24 -18.22 -3.69
N LEU A 412 -25.18 -17.85 -2.96
CA LEU A 412 -25.24 -17.67 -1.51
C LEU A 412 -25.99 -16.40 -1.15
N GLN A 413 -26.87 -16.50 -0.16
CA GLN A 413 -27.58 -15.37 0.43
C GLN A 413 -27.06 -15.12 1.84
N PHE A 414 -26.60 -13.89 2.08
CA PHE A 414 -26.22 -13.38 3.38
C PHE A 414 -27.10 -12.19 3.74
N ASP A 415 -27.13 -11.81 5.01
CA ASP A 415 -27.74 -10.54 5.42
C ASP A 415 -26.87 -9.39 4.89
N ASN A 416 -27.48 -8.37 4.27
CA ASN A 416 -26.77 -7.28 3.58
C ASN A 416 -25.83 -6.48 4.49
N ASN A 417 -26.01 -6.56 5.81
CA ASN A 417 -25.18 -5.88 6.80
C ASN A 417 -24.05 -6.77 7.37
N SER A 418 -23.92 -8.02 6.91
CA SER A 418 -22.92 -8.94 7.42
C SER A 418 -21.56 -8.74 6.76
N LEU A 419 -20.49 -9.08 7.48
CA LEU A 419 -19.13 -9.05 6.94
C LEU A 419 -19.01 -10.02 5.74
N GLU A 420 -19.70 -11.16 5.80
CA GLU A 420 -19.77 -12.14 4.72
C GLU A 420 -20.41 -11.55 3.46
N ALA A 421 -21.50 -10.80 3.58
CA ALA A 421 -22.12 -10.12 2.43
C ALA A 421 -21.19 -9.08 1.80
N TYR A 422 -20.51 -8.29 2.64
CA TYR A 422 -19.52 -7.32 2.18
C TYR A 422 -18.37 -8.02 1.42
N VAL A 423 -17.79 -9.05 2.02
CA VAL A 423 -16.68 -9.83 1.45
C VAL A 423 -17.11 -10.55 0.17
N GLN A 424 -18.28 -11.19 0.13
CA GLN A 424 -18.86 -11.80 -1.06
C GLN A 424 -19.01 -10.77 -2.18
N SER A 425 -19.53 -9.57 -1.90
CA SER A 425 -19.69 -8.50 -2.89
C SER A 425 -18.34 -8.00 -3.44
N LYS A 426 -17.28 -8.04 -2.62
CA LYS A 426 -15.91 -7.70 -3.03
C LYS A 426 -15.34 -8.72 -4.00
N LEU A 427 -15.64 -10.00 -3.79
CA LEU A 427 -15.21 -11.12 -4.63
C LEU A 427 -16.07 -11.24 -5.92
N VAL A 428 -17.33 -10.84 -5.85
CA VAL A 428 -18.33 -10.97 -6.92
C VAL A 428 -18.96 -9.60 -7.19
N LYS A 429 -18.36 -8.79 -8.08
CA LYS A 429 -19.00 -7.57 -8.61
C LYS A 429 -19.57 -7.82 -10.00
N SER A 430 -20.66 -7.14 -10.33
CA SER A 430 -21.29 -7.15 -11.66
C SER A 430 -20.26 -6.72 -12.72
N GLY A 431 -19.73 -7.68 -13.49
CA GLY A 431 -18.95 -7.41 -14.71
C GLY A 431 -17.43 -7.59 -14.64
N ALA A 432 -16.81 -7.96 -13.51
CA ALA A 432 -15.36 -8.23 -13.47
C ALA A 432 -14.94 -9.35 -12.49
N LEU A 433 -14.05 -10.23 -12.94
CA LEU A 433 -13.41 -11.29 -12.14
C LEU A 433 -12.48 -10.68 -11.06
N LYS A 434 -12.68 -11.05 -9.78
CA LYS A 434 -11.89 -10.51 -8.65
C LYS A 434 -11.22 -11.53 -7.74
N LEU A 435 -11.28 -12.83 -8.06
CA LEU A 435 -10.41 -13.84 -7.44
C LEU A 435 -8.99 -13.67 -8.01
N LYS A 436 -8.17 -12.83 -7.36
CA LYS A 436 -6.84 -12.42 -7.86
C LYS A 436 -5.69 -13.03 -7.06
N ASP A 437 -5.90 -13.23 -5.77
CA ASP A 437 -4.89 -13.78 -4.87
C ASP A 437 -5.41 -15.03 -4.12
N PHE A 438 -4.52 -15.74 -3.42
CA PHE A 438 -4.91 -16.96 -2.71
C PHE A 438 -5.74 -16.65 -1.45
N ASN A 439 -5.68 -15.41 -0.94
CA ASN A 439 -6.56 -14.98 0.14
C ASN A 439 -8.01 -14.90 -0.35
N ASP A 440 -8.25 -14.32 -1.53
CA ASP A 440 -9.55 -14.27 -2.18
C ASP A 440 -10.11 -15.68 -2.41
N LEU A 441 -9.26 -16.60 -2.87
CA LEU A 441 -9.63 -18.01 -3.08
C LEU A 441 -9.95 -18.74 -1.77
N TYR A 442 -9.17 -18.53 -0.72
CA TYR A 442 -9.43 -19.10 0.61
C TYR A 442 -10.78 -18.62 1.16
N VAL A 443 -10.99 -17.31 1.16
CA VAL A 443 -12.22 -16.69 1.66
C VAL A 443 -13.43 -17.14 0.84
N ALA A 444 -13.29 -17.28 -0.48
CA ALA A 444 -14.33 -17.87 -1.32
C ALA A 444 -14.69 -19.31 -0.89
N CYS A 445 -13.70 -20.16 -0.69
CA CYS A 445 -13.91 -21.54 -0.23
C CYS A 445 -14.53 -21.60 1.18
N LEU A 446 -14.14 -20.70 2.09
CA LEU A 446 -14.77 -20.55 3.40
C LEU A 446 -16.26 -20.21 3.29
N LEU A 447 -16.61 -19.18 2.50
CA LEU A 447 -18.00 -18.77 2.29
C LEU A 447 -18.84 -19.90 1.68
N LEU A 448 -18.22 -20.72 0.83
CA LEU A 448 -18.85 -21.89 0.22
C LEU A 448 -18.94 -23.12 1.15
N GLY A 449 -18.35 -23.07 2.35
CA GLY A 449 -18.25 -24.20 3.27
C GLY A 449 -17.39 -25.35 2.75
N ASP A 450 -16.43 -25.07 1.86
CA ASP A 450 -15.69 -26.05 1.06
C ASP A 450 -14.18 -25.81 1.18
N VAL A 451 -13.65 -25.88 2.40
CA VAL A 451 -12.22 -25.62 2.66
C VAL A 451 -11.31 -26.72 2.09
N GLU A 452 -11.83 -27.94 1.95
CA GLU A 452 -11.12 -29.04 1.29
C GLU A 452 -10.85 -28.74 -0.20
N LEU A 453 -11.72 -27.97 -0.87
CA LEU A 453 -11.45 -27.47 -2.21
C LEU A 453 -10.21 -26.56 -2.24
N PHE A 454 -10.05 -25.68 -1.25
CA PHE A 454 -8.84 -24.85 -1.14
C PHE A 454 -7.58 -25.70 -0.94
N LYS A 455 -7.66 -26.70 -0.05
CA LYS A 455 -6.58 -27.67 0.15
C LYS A 455 -6.24 -28.39 -1.15
N SER A 456 -7.24 -28.79 -1.93
CA SER A 456 -7.01 -29.45 -3.22
C SER A 456 -6.21 -28.55 -4.17
N PHE A 457 -6.52 -27.25 -4.25
CA PHE A 457 -5.75 -26.33 -5.11
C PHE A 457 -4.27 -26.21 -4.75
N ILE A 458 -3.92 -26.41 -3.48
CA ILE A 458 -2.54 -26.24 -2.99
C ILE A 458 -1.79 -27.57 -2.87
N LEU A 459 -2.49 -28.67 -2.55
CA LEU A 459 -1.89 -29.97 -2.27
C LEU A 459 -2.10 -31.02 -3.38
N SER A 460 -3.03 -30.80 -4.33
CA SER A 460 -3.23 -31.73 -5.47
C SER A 460 -2.21 -31.53 -6.59
N VAL A 461 -1.29 -30.59 -6.42
CA VAL A 461 -0.11 -30.37 -7.24
C VAL A 461 1.10 -30.92 -6.49
#